data_AF-A0AAV0UB25-F1
#
_entry.id   AF-A0AAV0UB25-F1
#
_cell.length_a   1.000
_cell.length_b   1.000
_cell.length_c   1.000
_cell.angle_alpha   90.00
_cell.angle_beta   90.00
_cell.angle_gamma   90.00
#
_symmetry.space_group_name_H-M   'P 1'
#
loop_
_entity.id
_entity.type
_entity.pdbx_description
1 polymer ?
#
loop_
_entity_poly.entity_id
_entity_poly.type
_entity_poly.pdbx_seq_one_letter_code
_entity_poly.pdbx_strand_id
1 'polypeptide(L)'
;MSDTERYESLRHCKWVDEVVEDAPWVLSDEFLEKHQIDYVCHDALPYSDTSGEASEGDVYARIKAMGKFLETRRTDGISTSDLIIRIIAEYDTFIRRNLQRGYSGKDMNVPFIKEKTIKFDMAVDKVRNDVDGFVHKWISKADDMQHGFLELFSKEGRLRTSFRKRRKIIKERLSERMSEMAREGLC
;
A
#
# COMPACT_ATOMS: atom_id res chain seq x y z
N MET A 1 -14.81 7.81 -21.59
CA MET A 1 -15.74 7.25 -22.57
C MET A 1 -16.33 8.40 -23.35
N SER A 2 -16.29 8.34 -24.69
CA SER A 2 -17.02 9.25 -25.57
C SER A 2 -18.51 8.91 -25.59
N ASP A 3 -19.32 9.77 -26.21
CA ASP A 3 -20.77 9.60 -26.28
C ASP A 3 -21.14 8.33 -27.04
N THR A 4 -20.48 8.07 -28.17
CA THR A 4 -20.65 6.85 -28.96
C THR A 4 -20.32 5.59 -28.16
N GLU A 5 -19.23 5.61 -27.38
CA GLU A 5 -18.87 4.46 -26.53
C GLU A 5 -19.93 4.21 -25.44
N ARG A 6 -20.55 5.26 -24.90
CA ARG A 6 -21.64 5.14 -23.92
C ARG A 6 -22.90 4.55 -24.55
N TYR A 7 -23.27 4.99 -25.76
CA TYR A 7 -24.43 4.46 -26.48
C TYR A 7 -24.28 2.95 -26.76
N GLU A 8 -23.13 2.53 -27.29
CA GLU A 8 -22.85 1.10 -27.51
C GLU A 8 -22.84 0.29 -26.21
N SER A 9 -22.33 0.87 -25.13
CA SER A 9 -22.35 0.19 -23.82
C SER A 9 -23.78 -0.09 -23.33
N LEU A 10 -24.72 0.83 -23.56
CA LEU A 10 -26.13 0.64 -23.19
C LEU A 10 -26.82 -0.41 -24.08
N ARG A 11 -26.51 -0.45 -25.38
CA ARG A 11 -27.05 -1.45 -26.33
C ARG A 11 -26.72 -2.89 -25.96
N HIS A 12 -25.63 -3.10 -25.22
CA HIS A 12 -25.22 -4.41 -24.73
C HIS A 12 -25.76 -4.76 -23.32
N CYS A 13 -26.56 -3.88 -22.72
CA CYS A 13 -27.21 -4.17 -21.45
C CYS A 13 -28.40 -5.11 -21.65
N LYS A 14 -28.45 -6.19 -20.86
CA LYS A 14 -29.50 -7.23 -20.92
C LYS A 14 -30.93 -6.68 -20.82
N TRP A 15 -31.12 -5.57 -20.13
CA TRP A 15 -32.44 -5.03 -19.78
C TRP A 15 -32.87 -3.86 -20.65
N VAL A 16 -32.10 -3.52 -21.69
CA VAL A 16 -32.35 -2.37 -22.56
C VAL A 16 -32.92 -2.86 -23.88
N ASP A 17 -34.09 -2.34 -24.26
CA ASP A 17 -34.75 -2.64 -25.54
C ASP A 17 -34.43 -1.58 -26.61
N GLU A 18 -34.39 -0.30 -26.23
CA GLU A 18 -34.11 0.85 -27.11
C GLU A 18 -33.15 1.84 -26.43
N VAL A 19 -32.28 2.47 -27.22
CA VAL A 19 -31.39 3.54 -26.77
C VAL A 19 -31.70 4.82 -27.55
N VAL A 20 -32.16 5.85 -26.83
CA VAL A 20 -32.33 7.21 -27.37
C VAL A 20 -31.00 7.97 -27.19
N GLU A 21 -30.38 8.33 -28.31
CA GLU A 21 -29.15 9.15 -28.30
C GLU A 21 -29.48 10.64 -28.09
N ASP A 22 -28.50 11.39 -27.57
CA ASP A 22 -28.62 12.83 -27.32
C ASP A 22 -29.85 13.21 -26.48
N ALA A 23 -30.09 12.43 -25.42
CA ALA A 23 -31.20 12.67 -24.50
C ALA A 23 -31.05 14.04 -23.80
N PRO A 24 -32.15 14.80 -23.65
CA PRO A 24 -32.10 16.14 -23.08
C PRO A 24 -31.75 16.11 -21.58
N TRP A 25 -31.14 17.18 -21.10
CA TRP A 25 -30.81 17.34 -19.68
C TRP A 25 -32.06 17.46 -18.80
N VAL A 26 -33.05 18.22 -19.25
CA VAL A 26 -34.38 18.35 -18.61
C VAL A 26 -35.44 17.77 -19.55
N LEU A 27 -36.29 16.88 -19.03
CA LEU A 27 -37.33 16.23 -19.82
C LEU A 27 -38.51 17.18 -20.08
N SER A 28 -38.78 17.46 -21.36
CA SER A 28 -39.94 18.25 -21.79
C SER A 28 -41.15 17.36 -22.10
N ASP A 29 -42.35 17.95 -22.15
CA ASP A 29 -43.56 17.21 -22.56
C ASP A 29 -43.46 16.67 -23.98
N GLU A 30 -42.90 17.45 -24.91
CA GLU A 30 -42.76 17.01 -26.29
C GLU A 30 -41.87 15.78 -26.38
N PHE A 31 -40.85 15.67 -25.52
CA PHE A 31 -39.99 14.50 -25.45
C PHE A 31 -40.74 13.28 -24.91
N LEU A 32 -41.52 13.45 -23.83
CA LEU A 32 -42.32 12.37 -23.26
C LEU A 32 -43.37 11.85 -24.26
N GLU A 33 -44.05 12.75 -24.98
CA GLU A 33 -45.06 12.40 -25.97
C GLU A 33 -44.43 11.72 -27.20
N LYS A 34 -43.33 12.29 -27.72
CA LYS A 34 -42.62 11.75 -28.89
C LYS A 34 -42.17 10.31 -28.69
N HIS A 35 -41.67 9.99 -27.50
CA HIS A 35 -41.18 8.66 -27.15
C HIS A 35 -42.22 7.79 -26.42
N GLN A 36 -43.46 8.29 -26.26
CA GLN A 36 -44.55 7.60 -25.58
C GLN A 36 -44.17 7.08 -24.18
N ILE A 37 -43.53 7.93 -23.37
CA ILE A 37 -42.98 7.57 -22.07
C ILE A 37 -44.08 7.56 -21.00
N ASP A 38 -44.34 6.39 -20.43
CA ASP A 38 -45.29 6.21 -19.32
C ASP A 38 -44.68 6.59 -17.96
N TYR A 39 -43.46 6.12 -17.71
CA TYR A 39 -42.75 6.32 -16.44
C TYR A 39 -41.27 6.66 -16.67
N VAL A 40 -40.70 7.43 -15.74
CA VAL A 40 -39.28 7.77 -15.70
C VAL A 40 -38.66 7.17 -14.44
N CYS A 41 -37.59 6.39 -14.62
CA CYS A 41 -36.94 5.66 -13.54
C CYS A 41 -35.56 6.25 -13.23
N HIS A 42 -35.35 6.76 -12.01
CA HIS A 42 -34.04 7.23 -11.52
C HIS A 42 -33.96 7.07 -9.99
N ASP A 43 -32.79 7.27 -9.39
CA ASP A 43 -32.69 7.31 -7.93
C ASP A 43 -33.47 8.51 -7.34
N ALA A 44 -33.88 8.38 -6.07
CA ALA A 44 -34.79 9.31 -5.41
C ALA A 44 -34.15 10.67 -5.07
N LEU A 45 -32.82 10.80 -5.14
CA LEU A 45 -32.15 12.03 -4.73
C LEU A 45 -32.48 13.16 -5.71
N PRO A 46 -32.77 14.39 -5.20
CA PRO A 46 -32.94 15.55 -6.06
C PRO A 46 -31.69 15.77 -6.91
N TYR A 47 -31.87 15.88 -8.22
CA TYR A 47 -30.76 16.05 -9.14
C TYR A 47 -30.67 17.52 -9.54
N SER A 48 -29.67 18.20 -8.98
CA SER A 48 -29.55 19.66 -9.08
C SER A 48 -29.47 20.12 -10.52
N ASP A 49 -30.37 21.04 -10.88
CA ASP A 49 -30.35 21.64 -12.20
C ASP A 49 -29.24 22.69 -12.31
N THR A 50 -28.46 22.58 -13.37
CA THR A 50 -27.39 23.52 -13.74
C THR A 50 -27.73 24.32 -15.00
N SER A 51 -28.80 23.98 -15.73
CA SER A 51 -29.23 24.72 -16.92
C SER A 51 -30.16 25.91 -16.60
N GLY A 52 -30.83 25.88 -15.43
CA GLY A 52 -31.79 26.90 -15.03
C GLY A 52 -33.17 26.72 -15.65
N GLU A 53 -33.44 25.55 -16.24
CA GLU A 53 -34.69 25.19 -16.90
C GLU A 53 -35.64 24.42 -15.95
N ALA A 54 -35.15 23.91 -14.82
CA ALA A 54 -35.96 23.22 -13.84
C ALA A 54 -36.69 24.19 -12.90
N SER A 55 -37.96 23.90 -12.64
CA SER A 55 -38.85 24.76 -11.85
C SER A 55 -38.47 24.89 -10.37
N GLU A 56 -37.77 23.91 -9.80
CA GLU A 56 -37.46 23.85 -8.36
C GLU A 56 -36.01 23.39 -8.06
N GLY A 57 -35.11 23.52 -9.06
CA GLY A 57 -33.73 23.09 -8.93
C GLY A 57 -33.51 21.57 -8.94
N ASP A 58 -34.56 20.76 -9.07
CA ASP A 58 -34.49 19.32 -9.38
C ASP A 58 -35.03 19.08 -10.80
N VAL A 59 -34.21 18.51 -11.69
CA VAL A 59 -34.59 18.25 -13.09
C VAL A 59 -35.77 17.28 -13.21
N TYR A 60 -36.04 16.47 -12.18
CA TYR A 60 -37.16 15.53 -12.13
C TYR A 60 -38.39 16.04 -11.37
N ALA A 61 -38.35 17.24 -10.77
CA ALA A 61 -39.43 17.78 -9.93
C ALA A 61 -40.80 17.71 -10.63
N ARG A 62 -40.82 18.10 -11.90
CA ARG A 62 -42.01 18.09 -12.75
C ARG A 62 -42.56 16.69 -12.99
N ILE A 63 -41.69 15.72 -13.26
CA ILE A 63 -42.08 14.32 -13.50
C ILE A 63 -42.62 13.68 -12.22
N LYS A 64 -42.03 14.03 -11.06
CA LYS A 64 -42.52 13.63 -9.75
C LYS A 64 -43.92 14.21 -9.47
N ALA A 65 -44.14 15.49 -9.77
CA ALA A 65 -45.43 16.14 -9.60
C ALA A 65 -46.56 15.51 -10.46
N MET A 66 -46.22 14.96 -11.62
CA MET A 66 -47.14 14.21 -12.48
C MET A 66 -47.46 12.80 -11.98
N GLY A 67 -46.75 12.29 -10.96
CA GLY A 67 -46.88 10.91 -10.51
C GLY A 67 -46.29 9.87 -11.48
N LYS A 68 -45.44 10.28 -12.43
CA LYS A 68 -44.81 9.41 -13.43
C LYS A 68 -43.38 8.98 -13.06
N PHE A 69 -42.87 9.40 -11.90
CA PHE A 69 -41.52 9.07 -11.46
C PHE A 69 -41.50 7.77 -10.63
N LEU A 70 -40.65 6.82 -11.03
CA LEU A 70 -40.42 5.56 -10.30
C LEU A 70 -39.02 5.55 -9.70
N GLU A 71 -38.95 5.46 -8.38
CA GLU A 71 -37.69 5.46 -7.65
C GLU A 71 -36.95 4.13 -7.78
N THR A 72 -35.68 4.20 -8.16
CA THR A 72 -34.75 3.06 -8.16
C THR A 72 -33.76 3.18 -7.00
N ARG A 73 -33.14 2.06 -6.64
CA ARG A 73 -32.12 2.01 -5.58
C ARG A 73 -30.73 1.93 -6.18
N ARG A 74 -29.81 2.71 -5.63
CA ARG A 74 -28.38 2.63 -5.98
C ARG A 74 -27.80 1.29 -5.52
N THR A 75 -26.83 0.79 -6.27
CA THR A 75 -26.06 -0.39 -5.85
C THR A 75 -24.87 0.07 -5.02
N ASP A 76 -24.79 -0.40 -3.78
CA ASP A 76 -23.70 -0.02 -2.87
C ASP A 76 -22.37 -0.65 -3.30
N GLY A 77 -21.27 0.07 -3.08
CA GLY A 77 -19.91 -0.42 -3.33
C GLY A 77 -19.45 -0.38 -4.79
N ILE A 78 -20.24 0.22 -5.70
CA ILE A 78 -19.85 0.43 -7.10
C ILE A 78 -20.27 1.82 -7.59
N SER A 79 -19.32 2.55 -8.19
CA SER A 79 -19.60 3.80 -8.92
C SER A 79 -18.46 4.11 -9.88
N THR A 80 -18.71 4.95 -10.89
CA THR A 80 -17.67 5.41 -11.82
C THR A 80 -16.52 6.10 -11.09
N SER A 81 -16.84 6.96 -10.10
CA SER A 81 -15.83 7.65 -9.30
C SER A 81 -14.99 6.66 -8.48
N ASP A 82 -15.63 5.66 -7.86
CA ASP A 82 -14.92 4.63 -7.11
C ASP A 82 -13.98 3.81 -8.01
N LEU A 83 -14.42 3.43 -9.21
CA LEU A 83 -13.56 2.75 -10.19
C LEU A 83 -12.35 3.62 -10.58
N ILE A 84 -12.56 4.92 -10.82
CA ILE A 84 -11.48 5.87 -11.12
C ILE A 84 -10.50 5.97 -9.94
N ILE A 85 -11.00 6.10 -8.71
CA ILE A 85 -10.18 6.20 -7.50
C ILE A 85 -9.33 4.94 -7.32
N ARG A 86 -9.89 3.75 -7.53
CA ARG A 86 -9.13 2.48 -7.46
C ARG A 86 -7.99 2.44 -8.48
N ILE A 87 -8.23 2.90 -9.70
CA ILE A 87 -7.19 2.97 -10.74
C ILE A 87 -6.09 3.98 -10.35
N ILE A 88 -6.48 5.15 -9.85
CA ILE A 88 -5.54 6.21 -9.44
C ILE A 88 -4.71 5.76 -8.24
N ALA A 89 -5.32 5.08 -7.25
CA ALA A 89 -4.61 4.59 -6.08
C ALA A 89 -3.45 3.64 -6.44
N GLU A 90 -3.66 2.80 -7.45
CA GLU A 90 -2.65 1.85 -7.95
C GLU A 90 -1.68 2.45 -8.97
N TYR A 91 -1.88 3.71 -9.37
CA TYR A 91 -1.08 4.35 -10.43
C TYR A 91 0.40 4.51 -10.02
N ASP A 92 0.67 4.95 -8.79
CA ASP A 92 2.05 5.11 -8.31
C ASP A 92 2.79 3.76 -8.20
N THR A 93 2.08 2.70 -7.77
CA THR A 93 2.59 1.32 -7.77
C THR A 93 2.90 0.84 -9.18
N PHE A 94 2.01 1.11 -10.13
CA PHE A 94 2.20 0.79 -11.54
C PHE A 94 3.46 1.46 -12.10
N ILE A 95 3.67 2.77 -11.85
CA ILE A 95 4.85 3.48 -12.35
C ILE A 95 6.12 2.89 -11.74
N ARG A 96 6.16 2.73 -10.41
CA ARG A 96 7.33 2.20 -9.70
C ARG A 96 7.73 0.82 -10.25
N ARG A 97 6.77 -0.08 -10.45
CA ARG A 97 7.00 -1.44 -10.96
C ARG A 97 7.54 -1.43 -12.40
N ASN A 98 7.03 -0.57 -13.27
CA ASN A 98 7.48 -0.50 -14.66
C ASN A 98 8.83 0.21 -14.80
N LEU A 99 9.12 1.22 -13.97
CA LEU A 99 10.45 1.83 -13.89
C LEU A 99 11.52 0.81 -13.47
N GLN A 100 11.22 -0.07 -12.50
CA GLN A 100 12.11 -1.17 -12.11
C GLN A 100 12.37 -2.16 -13.26
N ARG A 101 11.39 -2.37 -14.14
CA ARG A 101 11.51 -3.21 -15.33
C ARG A 101 12.27 -2.55 -16.49
N GLY A 102 12.61 -1.27 -16.36
CA GLY A 102 13.40 -0.53 -17.35
C GLY A 102 12.57 0.30 -18.34
N TYR A 103 11.26 0.43 -18.17
CA TYR A 103 10.45 1.33 -18.99
C TYR A 103 10.74 2.80 -18.67
N SER A 104 10.60 3.68 -19.67
CA SER A 104 10.74 5.13 -19.49
C SER A 104 9.42 5.77 -19.06
N GLY A 105 9.47 6.89 -18.34
CA GLY A 105 8.26 7.65 -17.99
C GLY A 105 7.51 8.15 -19.23
N LYS A 106 8.22 8.42 -20.33
CA LYS A 106 7.62 8.79 -21.62
C LYS A 106 6.71 7.72 -22.19
N ASP A 107 7.08 6.44 -22.03
CA ASP A 107 6.30 5.30 -22.54
C ASP A 107 4.99 5.10 -21.76
N MET A 108 4.95 5.61 -20.52
CA MET A 108 3.81 5.51 -19.61
C MET A 108 3.01 6.81 -19.51
N ASN A 109 3.30 7.80 -20.36
CA ASN A 109 2.72 9.14 -20.32
C ASN A 109 2.81 9.80 -18.92
N VAL A 110 3.91 9.55 -18.20
CA VAL A 110 4.16 10.11 -16.88
C VAL A 110 4.95 11.42 -17.03
N PRO A 111 4.58 12.49 -16.30
CA PRO A 111 5.36 13.72 -16.28
C PRO A 111 6.80 13.48 -15.82
N PHE A 112 7.77 14.14 -16.46
CA PHE A 112 9.20 13.98 -16.18
C PHE A 112 9.56 14.19 -14.70
N ILE A 113 8.93 15.16 -14.03
CA ILE A 113 9.17 15.45 -12.62
C ILE A 113 8.76 14.25 -11.75
N LYS A 114 7.56 13.70 -11.98
CA LYS A 114 7.05 12.54 -11.25
C LYS A 114 7.94 11.31 -11.45
N GLU A 115 8.44 11.11 -12.67
CA GLU A 115 9.41 10.04 -12.96
C GLU A 115 10.69 10.16 -12.10
N LYS A 116 11.26 11.39 -12.03
CA LYS A 116 12.47 11.65 -11.25
C LYS A 116 12.24 11.52 -9.75
N THR A 117 11.09 12.00 -9.25
CA THR A 117 10.69 11.82 -7.85
C THR A 117 10.60 10.33 -7.49
N ILE A 118 9.92 9.52 -8.29
CA ILE A 118 9.78 8.08 -8.02
C ILE A 118 11.14 7.37 -8.08
N LYS A 119 12.03 7.73 -9.02
CA LYS A 119 13.39 7.17 -9.08
C LYS A 119 14.21 7.54 -7.84
N PHE A 120 14.06 8.76 -7.35
CA PHE A 120 14.71 9.20 -6.11
C PHE A 120 14.17 8.43 -4.90
N ASP A 121 12.84 8.33 -4.76
CA ASP A 121 12.21 7.57 -3.69
C ASP A 121 12.67 6.09 -3.68
N MET A 122 12.72 5.46 -4.86
CA MET A 122 13.25 4.10 -5.01
C MET A 122 14.72 3.97 -4.59
N ALA A 123 15.54 4.98 -4.86
CA ALA A 123 16.95 4.99 -4.47
C ALA A 123 17.09 5.16 -2.95
N VAL A 124 16.29 6.05 -2.35
CA VAL A 124 16.22 6.25 -0.90
C VAL A 124 15.74 4.98 -0.19
N ASP A 125 14.69 4.33 -0.71
CA ASP A 125 14.17 3.06 -0.18
C ASP A 125 15.26 1.96 -0.21
N LYS A 126 16.07 1.90 -1.27
CA LYS A 126 17.18 0.95 -1.36
C LYS A 126 18.25 1.23 -0.31
N VAL A 127 18.67 2.49 -0.17
CA VAL A 127 19.67 2.89 0.84
C VAL A 127 19.16 2.57 2.25
N ARG A 128 17.88 2.87 2.53
CA ARG A 128 17.25 2.56 3.82
C ARG A 128 17.28 1.06 4.10
N ASN A 129 16.87 0.23 3.14
CA ASN A 129 16.89 -1.23 3.30
C ASN A 129 18.31 -1.78 3.50
N ASP A 130 19.31 -1.24 2.80
CA ASP A 130 20.71 -1.62 2.98
C ASP A 130 21.24 -1.24 4.37
N VAL A 131 20.86 -0.06 4.88
CA VAL A 131 21.20 0.40 6.23
C VAL A 131 20.50 -0.45 7.29
N ASP A 132 19.19 -0.70 7.16
CA ASP A 132 18.43 -1.54 8.09
C ASP A 132 19.02 -2.96 8.13
N GLY A 133 19.36 -3.53 6.97
CA GLY A 133 20.04 -4.83 6.87
C GLY A 133 21.42 -4.84 7.53
N PHE A 134 22.21 -3.77 7.38
CA PHE A 134 23.50 -3.62 8.06
C PHE A 134 23.33 -3.52 9.58
N VAL A 135 22.39 -2.69 10.05
CA VAL A 135 22.10 -2.51 11.48
C VAL A 135 21.65 -3.82 12.10
N HIS A 136 20.70 -4.54 11.48
CA HIS A 136 20.28 -5.85 11.95
C HIS A 136 21.42 -6.85 12.03
N LYS A 137 22.33 -6.87 11.03
CA LYS A 137 23.52 -7.74 11.03
C LYS A 137 24.54 -7.35 12.09
N TRP A 138 24.66 -6.06 12.41
CA TRP A 138 25.57 -5.57 13.44
C TRP A 138 25.02 -5.90 14.84
N ILE A 139 23.72 -5.71 15.07
CA ILE A 139 23.04 -6.09 16.30
C ILE A 139 23.14 -7.59 16.54
N SER A 140 22.86 -8.44 15.54
CA SER A 140 22.97 -9.89 15.71
C SER A 140 24.40 -10.33 16.00
N LYS A 141 25.40 -9.75 15.32
CA LYS A 141 26.81 -10.02 15.63
C LYS A 141 27.23 -9.56 17.01
N ALA A 142 26.71 -8.42 17.48
CA ALA A 142 26.99 -7.92 18.82
C ALA A 142 26.38 -8.84 19.88
N ASP A 143 25.17 -9.35 19.64
CA ASP A 143 24.48 -10.34 20.49
C ASP A 143 25.28 -11.66 20.54
N ASP A 144 25.69 -12.19 19.38
CA ASP A 144 26.56 -13.38 19.30
C ASP A 144 27.89 -13.18 20.03
N MET A 145 28.50 -11.98 19.90
CA MET A 145 29.75 -11.63 20.57
C MET A 145 29.57 -11.51 22.08
N GLN A 146 28.44 -10.96 22.54
CA GLN A 146 28.09 -10.92 23.96
C GLN A 146 27.88 -12.32 24.51
N HIS A 147 27.19 -13.20 23.80
CA HIS A 147 27.03 -14.60 24.18
C HIS A 147 28.38 -15.34 24.26
N GLY A 148 29.24 -15.19 23.25
CA GLY A 148 30.59 -15.79 23.26
C GLY A 148 31.50 -15.22 24.36
N PHE A 149 31.40 -13.92 24.65
CA PHE A 149 32.11 -13.30 25.77
C PHE A 149 31.59 -13.80 27.12
N LEU A 150 30.27 -13.85 27.31
CA LEU A 150 29.68 -14.35 28.55
C LEU A 150 29.98 -15.84 28.77
N GLU A 151 30.04 -16.65 27.71
CA GLU A 151 30.45 -18.06 27.78
C GLU A 151 31.91 -18.20 28.23
N LEU A 152 32.81 -17.34 27.73
CA LEU A 152 34.21 -17.26 28.15
C LEU A 152 34.36 -16.96 29.66
N PHE A 153 33.43 -16.20 30.24
CA PHE A 153 33.40 -15.82 31.67
C PHE A 153 32.40 -16.62 32.53
N SER A 154 31.67 -17.58 31.94
CA SER A 154 30.72 -18.43 32.64
C SER A 154 31.39 -19.37 33.64
N LYS A 155 30.60 -19.99 34.53
CA LYS A 155 31.07 -20.78 35.68
C LYS A 155 31.97 -21.97 35.27
N GLU A 156 31.84 -22.47 34.04
CA GLU A 156 32.63 -23.56 33.43
C GLU A 156 33.59 -23.10 32.30
N GLY A 157 33.70 -21.79 32.05
CA GLY A 157 34.44 -21.23 30.91
C GLY A 157 35.95 -21.53 30.87
N ARG A 158 36.51 -21.50 29.65
CA ARG A 158 37.94 -21.79 29.34
C ARG A 158 38.94 -20.88 30.07
N LEU A 159 38.58 -19.61 30.32
CA LEU A 159 39.45 -18.67 31.04
C LEU A 159 39.63 -19.10 32.50
N ARG A 160 38.53 -19.34 33.23
CA ARG A 160 38.59 -19.76 34.64
C ARG A 160 39.29 -21.11 34.81
N THR A 161 39.04 -22.07 33.93
CA THR A 161 39.74 -23.38 33.95
C THR A 161 41.23 -23.24 33.66
N SER A 162 41.63 -22.39 32.70
CA SER A 162 43.04 -22.11 32.41
C SER A 162 43.75 -21.39 33.56
N PHE A 163 43.11 -20.38 34.17
CA PHE A 163 43.65 -19.71 35.37
C PHE A 163 43.75 -20.65 36.57
N ARG A 164 42.74 -21.51 36.79
CA ARG A 164 42.78 -22.52 37.85
C ARG A 164 43.91 -23.53 37.61
N LYS A 165 44.14 -23.94 36.36
CA LYS A 165 45.26 -24.82 35.97
C LYS A 165 46.62 -24.15 36.19
N ARG A 166 46.80 -22.89 35.76
CA ARG A 166 48.04 -22.13 36.02
C ARG A 166 48.30 -21.92 37.51
N ARG A 167 47.25 -21.58 38.28
CA ARG A 167 47.37 -21.41 39.74
C ARG A 167 47.74 -22.72 40.45
N LYS A 168 47.23 -23.87 39.97
CA LYS A 168 47.61 -25.19 40.48
C LYS A 168 49.09 -25.50 40.21
N ILE A 169 49.56 -25.26 38.98
CA ILE A 169 50.98 -25.47 38.60
C ILE A 169 51.92 -24.58 39.42
N ILE A 170 51.56 -23.30 39.61
CA ILE A 170 52.38 -22.38 40.42
C ILE A 170 52.42 -22.82 41.89
N LYS A 171 51.31 -23.30 42.44
CA LYS A 171 51.24 -23.79 43.81
C LYS A 171 52.05 -25.07 44.01
N GLU A 172 52.00 -26.00 43.05
CA GLU A 172 52.83 -27.22 43.04
C GLU A 172 54.32 -26.86 42.99
N ARG A 173 54.74 -25.97 42.08
CA ARG A 173 56.13 -25.49 42.00
C ARG A 173 56.60 -24.77 43.27
N LEU A 174 55.74 -23.96 43.89
CA LEU A 174 56.06 -23.31 45.17
C LEU A 174 56.18 -24.33 46.31
N SER A 175 55.31 -25.34 46.35
CA SER A 175 55.37 -26.42 47.34
C SER A 175 56.63 -27.27 47.19
N GLU A 176 57.02 -27.60 45.95
CA GLU A 176 58.27 -28.30 45.65
C GLU A 176 59.48 -27.47 46.13
N ARG A 177 59.50 -26.17 45.80
CA ARG A 177 60.58 -25.26 46.19
C ARG A 177 60.67 -25.04 47.71
N MET A 178 59.52 -24.99 48.39
CA MET A 178 59.45 -24.94 49.86
C MET A 178 59.92 -26.25 50.50
N SER A 179 59.62 -27.40 49.89
CA SER A 179 60.12 -28.70 50.34
C SER A 179 61.62 -28.89 50.09
N GLU A 180 62.17 -28.30 49.02
CA GLU A 180 63.62 -28.24 48.78
C GLU A 180 64.33 -27.38 49.83
N MET A 181 63.84 -26.17 50.10
CA MET A 181 64.37 -25.32 51.17
C MET A 181 64.30 -25.98 52.56
N ALA A 182 63.22 -26.72 52.85
CA ALA A 182 63.09 -27.46 54.11
C ALA A 182 64.04 -28.67 54.21
N ARG A 183 64.52 -29.22 53.09
CA ARG A 183 65.56 -30.26 53.07
C ARG A 183 66.97 -29.69 53.21
N GLU A 184 67.18 -28.46 52.76
CA GLU A 184 68.46 -27.74 52.91
C GLU A 184 68.64 -27.12 54.30
N GLY A 185 67.56 -26.96 55.08
CA GLY A 185 67.58 -26.47 56.47
C GLY A 185 67.38 -27.57 57.51
N LEU A 186 68.39 -28.43 57.69
CA LEU A 186 68.54 -29.32 58.85
C LEU A 186 70.01 -29.74 59.04
N CYS A 187 70.85 -28.74 59.37
CA CYS A 187 71.88 -28.81 60.41
C CYS A 187 72.37 -27.38 60.72
#